data_AF-X1A289-F1
#
_entry.id   AF-X1A289-F1
#
_cell.length_a   1.000
_cell.length_b   1.000
_cell.length_c   1.000
_cell.angle_alpha   90.00
_cell.angle_beta   90.00
_cell.angle_gamma   90.00
#
_symmetry.space_group_name_H-M   'P 1'
#
loop_
_entity.id
_entity.type
_entity.pdbx_description
1 polymer ?
#
loop_
_entity_poly.entity_id
_entity_poly.type
_entity_poly.pdbx_seq_one_letter_code
_entity_poly.pdbx_strand_id
1 'polypeptide(L)'
;MFSDFRSSIVETALSEQIGQPLVVKDDVRIKFGGTPRVFVSGVEIPSENIDGANLAELNLLELEVSLVSLLRGTVKIDNLNIDGLQVNMITQQDGSTS
;
A
#
# COMPACT_ATOMS: atom_id res chain seq x y z
N MET A 1 -5.76 9.25 15.66
CA MET A 1 -5.02 8.35 16.59
C MET A 1 -5.14 6.87 16.22
N PHE A 2 -6.33 6.25 16.25
CA PHE A 2 -6.46 4.83 15.85
C PHE A 2 -6.37 4.59 14.32
N SER A 3 -6.70 5.58 13.49
CA SER A 3 -6.52 5.50 12.02
C SER A 3 -5.04 5.62 11.67
N ASP A 4 -4.36 6.68 12.14
CA ASP A 4 -2.92 6.89 11.93
C ASP A 4 -2.04 5.69 12.32
N PHE A 5 -2.35 5.03 13.44
CA PHE A 5 -1.65 3.81 13.84
C PHE A 5 -1.81 2.66 12.82
N ARG A 6 -3.03 2.45 12.31
CA ARG A 6 -3.30 1.42 11.30
C ARG A 6 -2.64 1.76 9.97
N SER A 7 -2.70 3.04 9.56
CA SER A 7 -1.99 3.53 8.38
C SER A 7 -0.49 3.25 8.49
N SER A 8 0.15 3.61 9.60
CA SER A 8 1.59 3.37 9.79
C SER A 8 1.99 1.88 9.70
N ILE A 9 1.15 0.97 10.21
CA ILE A 9 1.39 -0.48 10.11
C ILE A 9 1.29 -0.92 8.65
N VAL A 10 0.24 -0.49 7.95
CA VAL A 10 0.01 -0.85 6.55
C VAL A 10 1.09 -0.28 5.65
N GLU A 11 1.45 0.98 5.81
CA GLU A 11 2.55 1.64 5.11
C GLU A 11 3.84 0.84 5.29
N THR A 12 4.22 0.51 6.53
CA THR A 12 5.43 -0.26 6.80
C THR A 12 5.38 -1.64 6.13
N ALA A 13 4.32 -2.41 6.38
CA ALA A 13 4.20 -3.78 5.89
C ALA A 13 4.15 -3.86 4.37
N LEU A 14 3.40 -2.96 3.71
CA LEU A 14 3.31 -2.95 2.26
C LEU A 14 4.57 -2.38 1.62
N SER A 15 5.20 -1.36 2.22
CA SER A 15 6.47 -0.83 1.71
C SER A 15 7.56 -1.91 1.70
N GLU A 16 7.68 -2.67 2.78
CA GLU A 16 8.60 -3.81 2.87
C GLU A 16 8.29 -4.88 1.81
N GLN A 17 7.00 -5.14 1.58
CA GLN A 17 6.56 -6.16 0.62
C GLN A 17 6.84 -5.77 -0.84
N ILE A 18 6.70 -4.49 -1.20
CA ILE A 18 6.86 -4.00 -2.58
C ILE A 18 8.27 -3.46 -2.86
N GLY A 19 9.08 -3.24 -1.83
CA GLY A 19 10.43 -2.68 -1.95
C GLY A 19 10.45 -1.22 -2.39
N GLN A 20 9.35 -0.49 -2.17
CA GLN A 20 9.17 0.93 -2.45
C GLN A 20 8.39 1.56 -1.29
N PRO A 21 8.61 2.84 -0.96
CA PRO A 21 7.78 3.52 0.02
C PRO A 21 6.33 3.56 -0.47
N LEU A 22 5.41 3.33 0.45
CA LEU A 22 3.97 3.44 0.23
C LEU A 22 3.40 4.34 1.31
N VAL A 23 2.60 5.31 0.90
CA VAL A 23 1.95 6.29 1.78
C VAL A 23 0.44 6.17 1.64
N VAL A 24 -0.26 6.20 2.77
CA VAL A 24 -1.72 6.21 2.84
C VAL A 24 -2.19 7.63 3.15
N LYS A 25 -2.85 8.25 2.18
CA LYS A 25 -3.34 9.64 2.25
C LYS A 25 -4.69 9.78 2.91
N ASP A 26 -5.54 8.74 2.80
CA ASP A 26 -6.90 8.79 3.35
C ASP A 26 -7.06 7.92 4.60
N ASP A 27 -7.47 6.65 4.46
CA ASP A 27 -7.84 5.82 5.61
C ASP A 27 -7.55 4.33 5.40
N VAL A 28 -7.36 3.64 6.53
CA VAL A 28 -7.27 2.19 6.62
C VAL A 28 -8.45 1.63 7.42
N ARG A 29 -9.30 0.86 6.74
CA ARG A 29 -10.45 0.18 7.34
C ARG A 29 -10.25 -1.31 7.35
N ILE A 30 -10.58 -1.93 8.48
CA ILE A 30 -10.55 -3.38 8.64
C ILE A 30 -11.98 -3.86 8.85
N LYS A 31 -12.44 -4.76 7.98
CA LYS A 31 -13.71 -5.45 8.14
C LYS A 31 -13.45 -6.85 8.68
N PHE A 32 -13.85 -7.06 9.93
CA PHE A 32 -13.78 -8.38 10.55
C PHE A 32 -14.95 -9.25 10.08
N GLY A 33 -14.64 -10.51 9.78
CA GLY A 33 -15.54 -11.53 9.25
C GLY A 33 -14.84 -12.89 9.26
N GLY A 34 -15.34 -13.88 8.49
CA GLY A 34 -14.67 -15.19 8.38
C GLY A 34 -13.20 -15.08 7.96
N THR A 35 -12.92 -14.19 7.01
CA THR A 35 -11.58 -13.72 6.66
C THR A 35 -11.56 -12.19 6.79
N PRO A 36 -10.64 -11.59 7.57
CA PRO A 36 -10.52 -10.14 7.63
C PRO A 36 -10.13 -9.55 6.27
N ARG A 37 -10.77 -8.43 5.95
CA ARG A 37 -10.43 -7.61 4.80
C ARG A 37 -9.89 -6.27 5.25
N VAL A 38 -8.81 -5.86 4.61
CA VAL A 38 -8.19 -4.54 4.79
C VAL A 38 -8.48 -3.73 3.53
N PHE A 39 -8.98 -2.52 3.75
CA PHE A 39 -9.27 -1.53 2.72
C PHE A 39 -8.38 -0.33 3.00
N VAL A 40 -7.50 -0.01 2.05
CA VAL A 40 -6.57 1.12 2.12
C VAL A 40 -6.99 2.11 1.05
N SER A 41 -7.47 3.28 1.46
CA SER A 41 -7.94 4.32 0.54
C SER A 41 -6.86 5.39 0.34
N GLY A 42 -6.73 5.89 -0.88
CA GLY A 42 -5.76 6.92 -1.24
C GLY A 42 -4.33 6.46 -1.02
N VAL A 43 -3.83 5.57 -1.87
CA VAL A 43 -2.46 5.05 -1.79
C VAL A 43 -1.58 5.77 -2.79
N GLU A 44 -0.44 6.27 -2.33
CA GLU A 44 0.61 6.84 -3.17
C GLU A 44 1.90 6.03 -3.02
N ILE A 45 2.57 5.76 -4.14
CA ILE A 45 3.91 5.19 -4.18
C ILE A 45 4.82 6.31 -4.70
N PRO A 46 5.47 7.08 -3.81
CA PRO A 46 6.39 8.14 -4.22
C PRO A 46 7.64 7.58 -4.90
N SER A 47 8.27 8.40 -5.73
CA SER A 47 9.61 8.12 -6.23
C SER A 47 10.63 8.38 -5.14
N GLU A 48 11.55 7.43 -4.92
CA GLU A 48 12.69 7.64 -4.03
C GLU A 48 13.72 8.63 -4.60
N ASN A 49 13.75 8.79 -5.92
CA ASN A 49 14.82 9.51 -6.62
C ASN A 49 14.36 10.84 -7.21
N ILE A 50 13.05 11.10 -7.25
CA ILE A 50 12.47 12.29 -7.87
C ILE A 50 11.54 12.97 -6.85
N ASP A 51 12.04 14.04 -6.25
CA ASP A 51 11.32 14.78 -5.22
C ASP A 51 9.93 15.22 -5.70
N GLY A 52 8.91 14.88 -4.91
CA GLY A 52 7.52 15.28 -5.16
C GLY A 52 6.83 14.54 -6.32
N ALA A 53 7.48 13.54 -6.93
CA ALA A 53 6.85 12.71 -7.95
C ALA A 53 6.31 11.40 -7.36
N ASN A 54 5.12 11.01 -7.81
CA ASN A 54 4.54 9.69 -7.52
C ASN A 54 4.76 8.77 -8.71
N LEU A 55 5.26 7.56 -8.45
CA LEU A 55 5.39 6.48 -9.45
C LEU A 55 4.03 5.82 -9.71
N ALA A 56 3.22 5.70 -8.66
CA ALA A 56 1.87 5.19 -8.78
C ALA A 56 0.92 5.79 -7.74
N GLU A 57 -0.34 5.86 -8.11
CA GLU A 57 -1.43 6.29 -7.24
C GLU A 57 -2.59 5.30 -7.41
N LEU A 58 -3.28 4.97 -6.31
CA LEU A 58 -4.43 4.07 -6.32
C LEU A 58 -5.53 4.65 -5.44
N ASN A 59 -6.77 4.55 -5.89
CA ASN A 59 -7.93 4.99 -5.10
C ASN A 59 -8.20 4.03 -3.93
N LEU A 60 -8.15 2.73 -4.20
CA LEU A 60 -8.44 1.69 -3.22
C LEU A 60 -7.57 0.46 -3.46
N LEU A 61 -6.98 -0.02 -2.37
CA LEU A 61 -6.38 -1.35 -2.25
C LEU A 61 -7.25 -2.17 -1.30
N GLU A 62 -7.87 -3.25 -1.79
CA GLU A 62 -8.57 -4.23 -0.97
C GLU A 62 -7.76 -5.54 -0.94
N LEU A 63 -7.58 -6.10 0.25
CA LEU A 63 -6.85 -7.34 0.42
C LEU A 63 -7.39 -8.16 1.59
N GLU A 64 -7.31 -9.48 1.46
CA GLU A 64 -7.60 -10.42 2.53
C GLU A 64 -6.33 -10.82 3.27
N VAL A 65 -6.42 -10.89 4.60
CA VAL A 65 -5.30 -11.29 5.46
C VAL A 65 -5.67 -12.46 6.35
N SER A 66 -4.78 -13.45 6.41
CA SER A 66 -4.94 -14.62 7.29
C SER A 66 -4.63 -14.26 8.74
N LEU A 67 -5.63 -14.30 9.62
CA LEU A 67 -5.43 -14.12 11.07
C LEU A 67 -4.47 -15.15 11.65
N VAL A 68 -4.54 -16.40 11.19
CA VAL A 68 -3.66 -17.48 11.65
C VAL A 68 -2.20 -17.18 11.29
N SER A 69 -1.96 -16.59 10.11
CA SER A 69 -0.63 -16.18 9.69
C SER A 69 -0.12 -15.00 10.51
N LEU A 70 -0.98 -14.00 10.77
CA LEU A 70 -0.63 -12.83 11.59
C LEU A 70 -0.26 -13.24 13.02
N LEU A 71 -1.00 -14.17 13.63
CA LEU A 71 -0.67 -14.72 14.95
C LEU A 71 0.68 -15.46 14.98
N ARG A 72 1.17 -15.93 13.83
CA ARG A 72 2.49 -16.54 13.66
C ARG A 72 3.58 -15.54 13.26
N GLY A 73 3.26 -14.24 13.24
CA GLY A 73 4.18 -13.18 12.84
C GLY A 73 4.44 -13.11 11.34
N THR A 74 3.56 -13.69 10.52
CA THR A 74 3.69 -13.69 9.06
C THR A 74 2.51 -13.00 8.40
N VAL A 75 2.77 -12.16 7.39
CA VAL A 75 1.70 -11.53 6.61
C VAL A 75 1.46 -12.37 5.36
N LYS A 76 0.28 -12.99 5.27
CA LYS A 76 -0.18 -13.67 4.05
C LYS A 76 -1.34 -12.90 3.47
N ILE A 77 -1.11 -12.35 2.28
CA ILE A 77 -2.08 -11.57 1.52
C ILE A 77 -2.72 -12.48 0.48
N ASP A 78 -4.04 -12.48 0.42
CA ASP A 78 -4.83 -13.18 -0.58
C ASP A 78 -5.87 -12.21 -1.18
N ASN A 79 -6.43 -12.54 -2.35
CA ASN A 79 -7.52 -11.78 -3.00
C ASN A 79 -7.27 -10.26 -3.12
N LEU A 80 -6.08 -9.89 -3.60
CA LEU A 80 -5.72 -8.50 -3.86
C LEU A 80 -6.60 -7.90 -4.97
N ASN A 81 -7.29 -6.82 -4.66
CA ASN A 81 -8.06 -6.03 -5.60
C ASN A 81 -7.60 -4.57 -5.56
N ILE A 82 -7.51 -3.97 -6.74
CA ILE A 82 -6.96 -2.63 -6.95
C ILE A 82 -7.97 -1.83 -7.77
N ASP A 83 -8.31 -0.63 -7.29
CA ASP A 83 -9.14 0.34 -8.00
C ASP A 83 -8.35 1.63 -8.27
N GLY A 84 -8.54 2.19 -9.46
CA GLY A 84 -8.00 3.49 -9.83
C GLY A 84 -6.47 3.55 -9.96
N LEU A 85 -5.80 2.43 -10.27
CA LEU A 85 -4.35 2.43 -10.47
C LEU A 85 -3.95 3.37 -11.62
N GLN A 86 -3.17 4.39 -11.29
CA GLN A 86 -2.44 5.22 -12.22
C GLN A 86 -0.95 5.00 -12.03
N VAL A 87 -0.20 4.84 -13.12
CA VAL A 87 1.25 4.66 -13.11
C VAL A 87 1.89 5.75 -13.94
N ASN A 88 2.93 6.38 -13.40
CA ASN A 88 3.70 7.42 -14.05
C ASN A 88 5.09 6.87 -14.36
N MET A 89 5.40 6.69 -15.65
CA MET A 89 6.76 6.39 -16.08
C MET A 89 7.52 7.69 -16.30
N ILE A 90 8.63 7.88 -15.60
CA ILE A 90 9.42 9.11 -15.66
C ILE A 90 10.81 8.77 -16.19
N THR A 91 11.21 9.44 -17.28
CA THR A 91 12.56 9.37 -17.80
C THR A 91 13.29 10.65 -17.44
N GLN A 92 14.38 10.52 -16.69
CA GLN A 92 15.21 11.65 -16.26
C GLN A 92 16.18 12.07 -17.38
N GLN A 93 16.74 13.27 -17.24
CA GLN A 93 17.66 13.85 -18.24
C GLN A 93 18.94 13.02 -18.43
N ASP A 94 19.36 12.28 -17.39
CA ASP A 94 20.50 11.36 -17.44
C ASP A 94 20.16 10.00 -18.09
N GLY A 95 18.91 9.81 -18.53
CA GLY A 95 18.42 8.59 -19.18
C GLY A 95 17.96 7.51 -18.21
N SER A 96 18.02 7.74 -16.89
CA SER A 96 17.43 6.81 -15.92
C SER A 96 15.90 6.83 -16.01
N THR A 97 15.27 5.68 -15.76
CA THR A 97 13.82 5.52 -15.77
C THR A 97 13.32 5.10 -14.40
N SER A 98 12.18 5.65 -13.97
CA SER A 98 11.46 5.27 -12.75
C SER A 98 9.99 5.02 -13.05
#